data_AF-A0A952H4J4-F1
#
_entry.id   AF-A0A952H4J4-F1
#
_cell.length_a   1.000
_cell.length_b   1.000
_cell.length_c   1.000
_cell.angle_alpha   90.00
_cell.angle_beta   90.00
_cell.angle_gamma   90.00
#
_symmetry.space_group_name_H-M   'P 1'
#
loop_
_entity.id
_entity.type
_entity.pdbx_description
1 polymer ?
#
loop_
_entity_poly.entity_id
_entity_poly.type
_entity_poly.pdbx_seq_one_letter_code
_entity_poly.pdbx_strand_id
1 'polypeptide(L)'
;MSLTHLPPDARPREKLLARGPQALADAELLALLLRTGIQGTPVLQLAQSLLDRFGGWAGLLAASVQDLGKVKGLGPAKRAEIAAVLEIARRSLNQRLVEKSAMNDVDTVKTYLRLHLGNLGHEVFAVLFLDAQLKLIAMETLFQGTLASTTVHPREVVKRALALG
;
A
#
# COMPACT_ATOMS: atom_id res chain seq x y z
N MET A 1 25.26 7.68 -9.72
CA MET A 1 25.38 8.14 -11.12
C MET A 1 24.09 8.79 -11.58
N SER A 2 24.16 9.80 -12.46
CA SER A 2 22.97 10.41 -13.08
C SER A 2 22.42 9.49 -14.20
N LEU A 3 21.10 9.46 -14.38
CA LEU A 3 20.42 8.65 -15.41
C LEU A 3 20.91 8.96 -16.84
N THR A 4 21.44 10.16 -17.06
CA THR A 4 21.96 10.63 -18.35
C THR A 4 23.18 9.85 -18.83
N HIS A 5 23.95 9.22 -17.93
CA HIS A 5 25.13 8.43 -18.27
C HIS A 5 24.82 6.96 -18.57
N LEU A 6 23.58 6.51 -18.35
CA LEU A 6 23.18 5.16 -18.70
C LEU A 6 23.03 5.05 -20.22
N PRO A 7 23.46 3.92 -20.82
CA PRO A 7 23.12 3.62 -22.21
C PRO A 7 21.60 3.68 -22.40
N PRO A 8 21.10 4.09 -23.58
CA PRO A 8 19.66 4.29 -23.82
C PRO A 8 18.81 3.10 -23.35
N ASP A 9 19.26 1.88 -23.62
CA ASP A 9 18.54 0.64 -23.29
C ASP A 9 18.52 0.31 -21.79
N ALA A 10 19.41 0.94 -21.01
CA ALA A 10 19.49 0.80 -19.56
C ALA A 10 18.79 1.95 -18.82
N ARG A 11 18.30 2.98 -19.52
CA ARG A 11 17.54 4.05 -18.89
C ARG A 11 16.16 3.51 -18.49
N PRO A 12 15.68 3.77 -17.27
CA PRO A 12 14.47 3.13 -16.75
C PRO A 12 13.23 3.28 -17.64
N ARG A 13 13.04 4.44 -18.28
CA ARG A 13 11.83 4.71 -19.08
C ARG A 13 11.87 3.91 -20.38
N GLU A 14 13.00 3.93 -21.06
CA GLU A 14 13.25 3.22 -22.31
C GLU A 14 13.23 1.70 -22.07
N LYS A 15 13.88 1.24 -20.99
CA LYS A 15 13.85 -0.14 -20.52
C LYS A 15 12.42 -0.62 -20.24
N LEU A 16 11.59 0.20 -19.59
CA LEU A 16 10.19 -0.12 -19.30
C LEU A 16 9.38 -0.27 -20.60
N LEU A 17 9.58 0.62 -21.57
CA LEU A 17 8.85 0.57 -22.84
C LEU A 17 9.30 -0.62 -23.71
N ALA A 18 10.58 -0.96 -23.69
CA ALA A 18 11.13 -2.04 -24.51
C ALA A 18 10.92 -3.44 -23.90
N ARG A 19 10.96 -3.58 -22.57
CA ARG A 19 11.00 -4.88 -21.88
C ARG A 19 9.90 -5.05 -20.82
N GLY A 20 9.05 -4.06 -20.64
CA GLY A 20 7.98 -4.06 -19.65
C GLY A 20 8.46 -3.71 -18.23
N PRO A 21 7.50 -3.49 -17.30
CA PRO A 21 7.80 -3.10 -15.92
C PRO A 21 8.58 -4.16 -15.14
N GLN A 22 8.42 -5.45 -15.48
CA GLN A 22 9.09 -6.56 -14.79
C GLN A 22 10.62 -6.57 -14.99
N ALA A 23 11.12 -5.84 -16.00
CA ALA A 23 12.55 -5.72 -16.24
C ALA A 23 13.22 -4.73 -15.28
N LEU A 24 12.46 -3.86 -14.61
CA LEU A 24 12.98 -2.82 -13.74
C LEU A 24 13.18 -3.32 -12.31
N ALA A 25 14.26 -2.88 -11.68
CA ALA A 25 14.41 -2.99 -10.25
C ALA A 25 13.46 -2.03 -9.52
N ASP A 26 13.17 -2.31 -8.25
CA ASP A 26 12.28 -1.49 -7.42
C ASP A 26 12.69 -0.01 -7.39
N ALA A 27 13.98 0.27 -7.22
CA ALA A 27 14.49 1.64 -7.24
C ALA A 27 14.34 2.31 -8.60
N GLU A 28 14.37 1.57 -9.71
CA GLU A 28 14.12 2.12 -11.05
C GLU A 28 12.65 2.50 -11.22
N LEU A 29 11.72 1.65 -10.75
CA LEU A 29 10.28 1.94 -10.76
C LEU A 29 9.96 3.19 -9.93
N LEU A 30 10.49 3.29 -8.71
CA LEU A 30 10.28 4.47 -7.88
C LEU A 30 10.96 5.72 -8.45
N ALA A 31 12.13 5.57 -9.07
CA ALA A 31 12.81 6.69 -9.72
C ALA A 31 12.02 7.28 -10.89
N LEU A 32 11.26 6.47 -11.63
CA LEU A 32 10.36 6.95 -12.68
C LEU A 32 9.26 7.87 -12.12
N LEU A 33 8.72 7.53 -10.95
CA LEU A 33 7.71 8.36 -10.27
C LEU A 33 8.32 9.65 -9.72
N LEU A 34 9.53 9.58 -9.16
CA LEU A 34 10.23 10.75 -8.60
C LEU A 34 10.69 11.74 -9.68
N ARG A 35 10.93 11.25 -10.91
CA ARG A 35 11.41 11.95 -12.11
C ARG A 35 12.83 12.53 -12.01
N THR A 36 13.10 13.24 -10.91
CA THR A 36 14.37 13.92 -10.66
C THR A 36 14.89 13.63 -9.26
N GLY A 37 16.21 13.73 -9.09
CA GLY A 37 16.84 13.65 -7.79
C GLY A 37 16.69 14.95 -7.01
N ILE A 38 17.55 15.13 -6.03
CA ILE A 38 17.76 16.40 -5.33
C ILE A 38 19.21 16.83 -5.51
N GLN A 39 19.53 18.06 -5.13
CA GLN A 39 20.91 18.56 -5.22
C GLN A 39 21.85 17.63 -4.43
N GLY A 40 22.87 17.10 -5.11
CA GLY A 40 23.83 16.15 -4.54
C GLY A 40 23.37 14.70 -4.44
N THR A 41 22.12 14.36 -4.82
CA THR A 41 21.62 12.98 -4.75
C THR A 41 20.83 12.63 -6.02
N PRO A 42 21.39 11.78 -6.92
CA PRO A 42 20.69 11.31 -8.12
C PRO A 42 19.38 10.58 -7.81
N VAL A 43 18.43 10.59 -8.74
CA VAL A 43 17.08 10.04 -8.53
C VAL A 43 17.06 8.56 -8.16
N LEU A 44 17.94 7.74 -8.75
CA LEU A 44 18.04 6.31 -8.41
C LEU A 44 18.50 6.11 -6.96
N GLN A 45 19.43 6.94 -6.49
CA GLN A 45 19.90 6.88 -5.11
C GLN A 45 18.83 7.40 -4.13
N LEU A 46 18.09 8.44 -4.53
CA LEU A 46 16.95 8.92 -3.76
C LEU A 46 15.86 7.85 -3.65
N ALA A 47 15.55 7.16 -4.76
CA ALA A 47 14.60 6.05 -4.78
C ALA A 47 15.05 4.89 -3.89
N GLN A 48 16.31 4.46 -4.00
CA GLN A 48 16.85 3.39 -3.16
C GLN A 48 16.78 3.76 -1.68
N SER A 49 17.23 4.97 -1.30
CA SER A 49 17.20 5.42 0.10
C SER A 49 15.79 5.54 0.68
N LEU A 50 14.78 5.85 -0.16
CA LEU A 50 13.38 5.79 0.24
C LEU A 50 12.95 4.35 0.52
N LEU A 51 13.23 3.42 -0.39
CA LEU A 51 12.90 2.01 -0.19
C LEU A 51 13.59 1.46 1.07
N ASP A 52 14.88 1.75 1.27
CA ASP A 52 15.62 1.31 2.44
C ASP A 52 15.01 1.87 3.74
N ARG A 53 14.69 3.18 3.75
CA ARG A 53 14.10 3.86 4.91
C ARG A 53 12.74 3.30 5.30
N PHE A 54 11.92 2.94 4.32
CA PHE A 54 10.57 2.44 4.55
C PHE A 54 10.48 0.90 4.51
N GLY A 55 11.58 0.17 4.42
CA GLY A 55 11.55 -1.31 4.41
C GLY A 55 10.91 -1.90 3.15
N GLY A 56 11.17 -1.30 1.99
CA GLY A 56 10.67 -1.71 0.68
C GLY A 56 9.27 -1.18 0.36
N TRP A 57 8.63 -1.76 -0.66
CA TRP A 57 7.30 -1.33 -1.12
C TRP A 57 6.21 -1.45 -0.06
N ALA A 58 6.25 -2.50 0.77
CA ALA A 58 5.24 -2.73 1.77
C ALA A 58 5.19 -1.61 2.82
N GLY A 59 6.34 -1.20 3.35
CA GLY A 59 6.37 -0.10 4.30
C GLY A 59 6.27 1.27 3.63
N LEU A 60 6.65 1.41 2.36
CA LEU A 60 6.36 2.64 1.60
C LEU A 60 4.84 2.81 1.39
N LEU A 61 4.13 1.73 1.05
CA LEU A 61 2.66 1.70 0.99
C LEU A 61 2.02 1.93 2.35
N ALA A 62 2.71 1.69 3.46
CA ALA A 62 2.23 1.98 4.81
C ALA A 62 2.48 3.42 5.28
N ALA A 63 3.38 4.14 4.60
CA ALA A 63 3.81 5.46 5.03
C ALA A 63 2.67 6.49 4.93
N SER A 64 2.56 7.34 5.96
CA SER A 64 1.68 8.49 5.91
C SER A 64 2.29 9.64 5.10
N VAL A 65 1.46 10.60 4.67
CA VAL A 65 1.95 11.82 4.00
C VAL A 65 2.91 12.59 4.92
N GLN A 66 2.67 12.55 6.23
CA GLN A 66 3.54 13.14 7.25
C GLN A 66 4.90 12.45 7.30
N ASP A 67 4.96 11.12 7.17
CA ASP A 67 6.22 10.38 7.14
C ASP A 67 7.04 10.66 5.90
N LEU A 68 6.39 10.77 4.74
CA LEU A 68 7.02 11.24 3.51
C LEU A 68 7.55 12.68 3.67
N GLY A 69 6.86 13.51 4.46
CA GLY A 69 7.29 14.86 4.85
C GLY A 69 8.64 14.91 5.58
N LYS A 70 9.03 13.84 6.26
CA LYS A 70 10.31 13.72 6.99
C LYS A 70 11.48 13.36 6.07
N VAL A 71 11.25 13.18 4.76
CA VAL A 71 12.30 12.86 3.78
C VAL A 71 12.88 14.15 3.20
N LYS A 72 14.17 14.37 3.43
CA LYS A 72 14.89 15.52 2.86
C LYS A 72 14.82 15.47 1.33
N GLY A 73 14.43 16.59 0.73
CA GLY A 73 14.34 16.72 -0.72
C GLY A 73 13.05 16.18 -1.36
N LEU A 74 12.13 15.64 -0.55
CA LEU A 74 10.79 15.30 -0.99
C LEU A 74 9.87 16.51 -0.80
N GLY A 75 9.90 17.42 -1.77
CA GLY A 75 9.05 18.61 -1.80
C GLY A 75 7.56 18.28 -1.91
N PRO A 76 6.66 19.26 -1.69
CA PRO A 76 5.21 19.03 -1.63
C PRO A 76 4.65 18.33 -2.87
N ALA A 77 5.12 18.68 -4.07
CA ALA A 77 4.68 18.05 -5.32
C ALA A 77 5.02 16.54 -5.36
N LYS A 78 6.30 16.17 -5.16
CA LYS A 78 6.74 14.76 -5.16
C LYS A 78 6.03 13.94 -4.08
N ARG A 79 5.77 14.54 -2.91
CA ARG A 79 5.02 13.88 -1.82
C ARG A 79 3.58 13.59 -2.24
N ALA A 80 2.90 14.57 -2.83
CA ALA A 80 1.52 14.41 -3.30
C ALA A 80 1.44 13.34 -4.39
N GLU A 81 2.37 13.35 -5.36
CA GLU A 81 2.43 12.34 -6.43
C GLU A 81 2.63 10.93 -5.87
N ILE A 82 3.59 10.72 -4.96
CA ILE A 82 3.82 9.41 -4.34
C ILE A 82 2.60 8.99 -3.53
N ALA A 83 2.07 9.86 -2.68
CA ALA A 83 0.89 9.55 -1.86
C ALA A 83 -0.32 9.16 -2.74
N ALA A 84 -0.53 9.86 -3.86
CA ALA A 84 -1.59 9.54 -4.80
C ALA A 84 -1.40 8.17 -5.45
N VAL A 85 -0.20 7.84 -5.92
CA VAL A 85 0.10 6.53 -6.54
C VAL A 85 -0.07 5.39 -5.53
N LEU A 86 0.41 5.56 -4.31
CA LEU A 86 0.28 4.57 -3.25
C LEU A 86 -1.20 4.36 -2.86
N GLU A 87 -1.98 5.43 -2.79
CA GLU A 87 -3.41 5.34 -2.52
C GLU A 87 -4.17 4.67 -3.69
N ILE A 88 -3.82 4.95 -4.94
CA ILE A 88 -4.37 4.25 -6.10
C ILE A 88 -4.06 2.75 -6.01
N ALA A 89 -2.82 2.38 -5.67
CA ALA A 89 -2.43 0.97 -5.50
C ALA A 89 -3.24 0.31 -4.37
N ARG A 90 -3.39 0.98 -3.21
CA ARG A 90 -4.19 0.50 -2.08
C ARG A 90 -5.66 0.32 -2.46
N ARG A 91 -6.26 1.31 -3.12
CA ARG A 91 -7.65 1.23 -3.62
C ARG A 91 -7.83 0.13 -4.65
N SER A 92 -6.88 -0.06 -5.56
CA SER A 92 -6.94 -1.12 -6.57
C SER A 92 -6.86 -2.50 -5.94
N LEU A 93 -6.00 -2.69 -4.93
CA LEU A 93 -5.94 -3.93 -4.16
C LEU A 93 -7.24 -4.18 -3.40
N ASN A 94 -7.80 -3.15 -2.76
CA ASN A 94 -9.08 -3.24 -2.05
C ASN A 94 -10.25 -3.53 -3.02
N GLN A 95 -10.29 -2.89 -4.18
CA GLN A 95 -11.30 -3.14 -5.23
C GLN A 95 -11.22 -4.57 -5.74
N ARG A 96 -10.03 -5.10 -6.04
CA ARG A 96 -9.87 -6.51 -6.46
C ARG A 96 -10.38 -7.49 -5.42
N LEU A 97 -10.20 -7.18 -4.15
CA LEU A 97 -10.65 -8.00 -3.04
C LEU A 97 -12.17 -7.93 -2.85
N VAL A 98 -12.78 -6.76 -3.10
CA VAL A 98 -14.23 -6.56 -3.04
C VAL A 98 -14.94 -7.13 -4.29
N GLU A 99 -14.37 -6.97 -5.49
CA GLU A 99 -15.03 -7.33 -6.75
C GLU A 99 -14.83 -8.78 -7.19
N LYS A 100 -13.79 -9.48 -6.73
CA LYS A 100 -13.40 -10.77 -7.36
C LYS A 100 -13.03 -11.93 -6.47
N SER A 101 -12.98 -11.81 -5.14
CA SER A 101 -12.49 -12.93 -4.34
C SER A 101 -13.58 -13.43 -3.42
N ALA A 102 -14.11 -14.62 -3.73
CA ALA A 102 -14.49 -15.50 -2.65
C ALA A 102 -13.28 -15.56 -1.71
N MET A 103 -13.47 -15.26 -0.43
CA MET A 103 -12.47 -15.39 0.63
C MET A 103 -12.27 -16.90 0.92
N ASN A 104 -11.89 -17.64 -0.12
CA ASN A 104 -11.88 -19.10 -0.17
C ASN A 104 -10.50 -19.69 0.14
N ASP A 105 -9.48 -18.85 0.31
CA ASP A 105 -8.16 -19.24 0.77
C ASP A 105 -7.63 -18.29 1.86
N VAL A 106 -6.78 -18.84 2.73
CA VAL A 106 -6.24 -18.15 3.90
C VAL A 106 -5.29 -17.02 3.52
N ASP A 107 -4.54 -17.16 2.42
CA ASP A 107 -3.56 -16.15 1.99
C ASP A 107 -4.24 -14.89 1.45
N THR A 108 -5.36 -15.05 0.74
CA THR A 108 -6.23 -13.95 0.30
C THR A 108 -6.81 -13.19 1.51
N VAL A 109 -7.37 -13.90 2.49
CA VAL A 109 -7.89 -13.27 3.73
C VAL A 109 -6.78 -12.56 4.48
N LYS A 110 -5.60 -13.18 4.62
CA LYS A 110 -4.45 -12.58 5.31
C LYS A 110 -3.93 -11.33 4.61
N THR A 111 -3.86 -11.36 3.28
CA THR A 111 -3.45 -10.22 2.47
C THR A 111 -4.46 -9.08 2.59
N TYR A 112 -5.75 -9.39 2.52
CA TYR A 112 -6.84 -8.44 2.75
C TYR A 112 -6.72 -7.77 4.12
N LEU A 113 -6.63 -8.56 5.19
CA LEU A 113 -6.55 -8.03 6.54
C LEU A 113 -5.27 -7.23 6.77
N ARG A 114 -4.12 -7.65 6.22
CA ARG A 114 -2.87 -6.88 6.31
C ARG A 114 -2.97 -5.52 5.64
N LEU A 115 -3.62 -5.43 4.49
CA LEU A 115 -3.82 -4.15 3.79
C LEU A 115 -4.71 -3.19 4.58
N HIS A 116 -5.74 -3.71 5.26
CA HIS A 116 -6.73 -2.88 5.95
C HIS A 116 -6.37 -2.57 7.41
N LEU A 117 -5.73 -3.52 8.10
CA LEU A 117 -5.47 -3.45 9.54
C LEU A 117 -3.98 -3.33 9.87
N GLY A 118 -3.08 -3.68 8.95
CA GLY A 118 -1.65 -3.82 9.24
C GLY A 118 -0.94 -2.53 9.64
N ASN A 119 -1.52 -1.37 9.33
CA ASN A 119 -0.96 -0.05 9.67
C ASN A 119 -1.69 0.64 10.83
N LEU A 120 -2.66 -0.02 11.47
CA LEU A 120 -3.35 0.55 12.63
C LEU A 120 -2.41 0.52 13.84
N GLY A 121 -2.24 1.67 14.48
CA GLY A 121 -1.43 1.79 15.70
C GLY A 121 -2.15 1.37 16.99
N HIS A 122 -3.32 0.73 16.89
CA HIS A 122 -4.14 0.31 18.02
C HIS A 122 -4.88 -0.99 17.66
N GLU A 123 -5.30 -1.72 18.69
CA GLU A 123 -6.06 -2.97 18.53
C GLU A 123 -7.50 -2.69 18.07
N VAL A 124 -7.98 -3.53 17.16
CA VAL A 124 -9.36 -3.46 16.65
C VAL A 124 -9.95 -4.85 16.51
N PHE A 125 -11.25 -4.95 16.74
CA PHE A 125 -12.06 -6.11 16.39
C PHE A 125 -12.81 -5.81 15.08
N ALA A 126 -12.30 -6.36 13.99
CA ALA A 126 -12.90 -6.27 12.67
C ALA A 126 -13.66 -7.56 12.33
N VAL A 127 -14.81 -7.41 11.65
CA VAL A 127 -15.65 -8.51 11.18
C VAL A 127 -15.74 -8.44 9.66
N LEU A 128 -15.50 -9.59 9.02
CA LEU A 128 -15.76 -9.81 7.60
C LEU A 128 -17.15 -10.45 7.46
N PHE A 129 -18.09 -9.74 6.87
CA PHE A 129 -19.41 -10.26 6.51
C PHE A 129 -19.32 -10.85 5.10
N LEU A 130 -19.61 -12.14 4.96
CA LEU A 130 -19.50 -12.87 3.70
C LEU A 130 -20.87 -13.41 3.26
N ASP A 131 -21.07 -13.56 1.94
CA ASP A 131 -22.22 -14.29 1.40
C ASP A 131 -21.99 -15.81 1.41
N ALA A 132 -22.99 -16.58 0.95
CA ALA A 132 -22.92 -18.04 0.89
C ALA A 132 -21.84 -18.57 -0.07
N GLN A 133 -21.36 -17.73 -0.99
CA GLN A 133 -20.26 -18.00 -1.92
C GLN A 133 -18.92 -17.49 -1.39
N LEU A 134 -18.86 -17.13 -0.09
CA LEU A 134 -17.70 -16.57 0.60
C LEU A 134 -17.23 -15.22 0.03
N LYS A 135 -18.05 -14.51 -0.75
CA LYS A 135 -17.69 -13.18 -1.22
C LYS A 135 -17.89 -12.17 -0.11
N LEU A 136 -16.99 -11.21 -0.04
CA LEU A 136 -17.07 -10.16 0.96
C LEU A 136 -18.24 -9.20 0.67
N ILE A 137 -19.20 -9.17 1.58
CA ILE A 137 -20.31 -8.19 1.60
C ILE A 137 -19.79 -6.87 2.20
N ALA A 138 -19.14 -6.94 3.36
CA ALA A 138 -18.55 -5.79 4.04
C ALA A 138 -17.45 -6.22 5.02
N MET A 139 -16.49 -5.33 5.26
CA MET A 139 -15.59 -5.40 6.41
C MET A 139 -15.87 -4.22 7.33
N GLU A 140 -16.13 -4.48 8.60
CA GLU A 140 -16.40 -3.42 9.57
C GLU A 140 -15.61 -3.62 10.85
N THR A 141 -15.03 -2.54 11.36
CA THR A 141 -14.51 -2.50 12.73
C THR A 141 -15.66 -2.24 13.68
N LEU A 142 -16.07 -3.24 14.45
CA LEU A 142 -17.19 -3.12 15.38
C LEU A 142 -16.76 -2.67 16.77
N PHE A 143 -15.52 -2.97 17.16
CA PHE A 143 -14.97 -2.56 18.45
C PHE A 143 -13.52 -2.13 18.28
N GLN A 144 -13.13 -1.14 19.07
CA GLN A 144 -11.74 -0.72 19.20
C GLN A 144 -11.25 -1.14 20.59
N GLY A 145 -10.04 -1.67 20.63
CA GLY A 145 -9.40 -2.05 21.88
C GLY A 145 -9.01 -0.85 22.71
N THR A 146 -8.97 -1.07 24.02
CA THR A 146 -8.32 -0.16 24.97
C THR A 146 -6.84 -0.56 25.12
N LEU A 147 -6.14 0.05 26.07
CA LEU A 147 -4.74 -0.30 26.38
C LEU A 147 -4.53 -1.76 26.83
N ALA A 148 -5.57 -2.45 27.30
CA ALA A 148 -5.43 -3.77 27.93
C ALA A 148 -6.42 -4.84 27.44
N SER A 149 -7.53 -4.45 26.80
CA SER A 149 -8.52 -5.42 26.31
C SER A 149 -9.51 -4.79 25.33
N THR A 150 -10.15 -5.64 24.53
CA THR A 150 -11.32 -5.30 23.71
C THR A 150 -12.52 -6.11 24.20
N THR A 151 -13.55 -5.45 24.73
CA THR A 151 -14.81 -6.11 25.08
C THR A 151 -15.65 -6.28 23.82
N VAL A 152 -15.89 -7.52 23.43
CA VAL A 152 -16.71 -7.86 22.26
C VAL A 152 -18.09 -8.31 22.73
N HIS A 153 -19.14 -7.71 22.17
CA HIS A 153 -20.51 -8.13 22.43
C HIS A 153 -21.05 -8.90 21.22
N PRO A 154 -21.20 -10.24 21.29
CA PRO A 154 -21.67 -11.06 20.16
C PRO A 154 -23.00 -10.59 19.57
N ARG A 155 -23.89 -10.03 20.41
CA ARG A 155 -25.17 -9.47 19.96
C ARG A 155 -25.02 -8.36 18.91
N GLU A 156 -23.99 -7.52 18.99
CA GLU A 156 -23.78 -6.44 18.03
C GLU A 156 -23.26 -6.99 16.70
N VAL A 157 -22.45 -8.05 16.75
CA VAL A 157 -21.98 -8.78 15.56
C VAL A 157 -23.18 -9.39 14.83
N VAL A 158 -24.05 -10.09 15.55
CA VAL A 158 -25.26 -10.72 14.98
C VAL A 158 -26.24 -9.67 14.46
N LYS A 159 -26.50 -8.61 15.24
CA LYS A 159 -27.35 -7.49 14.81
C LYS A 159 -26.84 -6.87 13.51
N ARG A 160 -25.52 -6.71 13.38
CA ARG A 160 -24.95 -6.16 12.16
C ARG A 160 -25.03 -7.13 10.99
N ALA A 161 -24.78 -8.42 11.21
CA ALA A 161 -24.94 -9.46 10.20
C ALA A 161 -26.36 -9.46 9.62
N LEU A 162 -27.39 -9.40 10.48
CA LEU A 162 -28.79 -9.35 10.09
C LEU A 162 -29.18 -8.05 9.37
N ALA A 163 -28.46 -6.95 9.60
CA ALA A 163 -28.72 -5.69 8.90
C ALA A 163 -28.09 -5.64 7.49
N LEU A 164 -27.13 -6.53 7.22
CA LEU A 164 -26.41 -6.62 5.94
C LEU A 164 -26.96 -7.73 5.02
N GLY A 165 -27.82 -8.62 5.55
CA GLY A 165 -28.44 -9.75 4.86
C GLY A 165 -29.94 -9.64 4.81
#